data_AF-A0AAV5NP93-F1
#
_entry.id   AF-A0AAV5NP93-F1
#
_cell.length_a   1.000
_cell.length_b   1.000
_cell.length_c   1.000
_cell.angle_alpha   90.00
_cell.angle_beta   90.00
_cell.angle_gamma   90.00
#
_symmetry.space_group_name_H-M   'P 1'
#
loop_
_entity.id
_entity.type
_entity.pdbx_description
1 polymer ?
#
loop_
_entity_poly.entity_id
_entity_poly.type
_entity_poly.pdbx_seq_one_letter_code
_entity_poly.pdbx_strand_id
1 'polypeptide(L)'
;MKNKAVLLISLTLSTAAYADVTIQKNRVVCETNASMQKFVKRKAVKKNAQLPDGCRVLERKRKVEVLKNFPSKGYVLVETKLGDKLFVSKEALSR
;
A
#
# COMPACT_ATOMS: atom_id res chain seq x y z
N MET A 1 -43.01 38.57 16.02
CA MET A 1 -41.66 38.70 15.43
C MET A 1 -41.10 37.29 15.24
N LYS A 2 -40.78 36.89 14.01
CA LYS A 2 -40.45 35.49 13.66
C LYS A 2 -38.95 35.24 13.86
N ASN A 3 -38.59 34.38 14.82
CA ASN A 3 -37.23 33.91 15.04
C ASN A 3 -36.77 33.09 13.82
N LYS A 4 -35.82 33.63 13.05
CA LYS A 4 -35.10 32.88 12.02
C LYS A 4 -33.77 32.43 12.61
N ALA A 5 -33.75 31.23 13.18
CA ALA A 5 -32.51 30.54 13.51
C ALA A 5 -31.85 30.09 12.20
N VAL A 6 -30.83 30.82 11.76
CA VAL A 6 -29.99 30.42 10.62
C VAL A 6 -28.96 29.43 11.15
N LEU A 7 -29.25 28.14 10.98
CA LEU A 7 -28.32 27.06 11.27
C LEU A 7 -27.68 26.64 9.94
N LEU A 8 -26.47 27.10 9.65
CA LEU A 8 -25.71 26.68 8.46
C LEU A 8 -24.39 26.03 8.87
N ILE A 9 -24.52 24.74 9.22
CA ILE A 9 -23.71 23.60 8.81
C ILE A 9 -22.23 23.92 8.56
N SER A 10 -21.43 23.70 9.60
CA SER A 10 -19.98 23.56 9.54
C SER A 10 -19.65 22.35 8.65
N LEU A 11 -19.11 22.59 7.44
CA LEU A 11 -18.49 21.56 6.62
C LEU A 11 -17.29 20.99 7.39
N THR A 12 -17.47 19.86 8.06
CA THR A 12 -16.36 19.04 8.53
C THR A 12 -15.76 18.33 7.31
N LEU A 13 -14.81 19.00 6.64
CA LEU A 13 -13.91 18.32 5.71
C LEU A 13 -13.13 17.28 6.52
N SER A 14 -13.67 16.07 6.53
CA SER A 14 -12.99 14.90 7.05
C SER A 14 -11.88 14.57 6.06
N THR A 15 -10.70 15.17 6.23
CA THR A 15 -9.50 14.71 5.55
C THR A 15 -9.27 13.27 6.03
N ALA A 16 -9.61 12.31 5.17
CA ALA A 16 -9.24 10.91 5.38
C ALA A 16 -7.71 10.86 5.43
N ALA A 17 -7.17 10.89 6.64
CA ALA A 17 -5.76 10.68 6.89
C ALA A 17 -5.48 9.20 6.61
N TYR A 18 -5.30 8.87 5.33
CA TYR A 18 -4.72 7.60 4.95
C TYR A 18 -3.33 7.56 5.57
N ALA A 19 -3.15 6.67 6.54
CA ALA A 19 -1.90 6.52 7.24
C ALA A 19 -0.78 6.28 6.21
N ASP A 20 0.14 7.24 6.10
CA ASP A 20 1.38 7.13 5.33
C ASP A 20 2.11 5.85 5.81
N VAL A 21 1.96 4.73 5.10
CA VAL A 21 2.73 3.51 5.41
C VAL A 21 4.03 3.53 4.64
N THR A 22 5.09 2.98 5.24
CA THR A 22 6.40 2.92 4.60
C THR A 22 6.71 1.49 4.19
N ILE A 23 7.05 1.29 2.91
CA ILE A 23 7.71 0.06 2.48
C ILE A 23 9.18 0.17 2.90
N GLN A 24 9.65 -0.78 3.70
CA GLN A 24 11.05 -0.81 4.14
C GLN A 24 12.01 -1.08 2.97
N LYS A 25 13.28 -0.66 3.13
CA LYS A 25 14.33 -1.01 2.16
C LYS A 25 14.52 -2.53 2.08
N ASN A 26 15.04 -3.01 0.96
CA ASN A 26 15.30 -4.42 0.69
C ASN A 26 14.04 -5.32 0.73
N ARG A 27 12.87 -4.73 0.53
CA ARG A 27 11.60 -5.46 0.43
C ARG A 27 11.19 -5.65 -1.03
N VAL A 28 10.55 -6.77 -1.32
CA VAL A 28 10.09 -7.08 -2.68
C VAL A 28 8.76 -6.38 -2.95
N VAL A 29 8.71 -5.70 -4.09
CA VAL A 29 7.49 -5.12 -4.65
C VAL A 29 7.27 -5.72 -6.03
N CYS A 30 6.01 -5.88 -6.44
CA CYS A 30 5.69 -6.39 -7.77
C CYS A 30 4.70 -5.47 -8.48
N GLU A 31 4.83 -5.35 -9.79
CA GLU A 31 3.97 -4.49 -10.63
C GLU A 31 2.61 -5.13 -10.88
N THR A 32 2.56 -6.47 -10.89
CA THR A 32 1.32 -7.21 -11.13
C THR A 32 0.89 -8.07 -9.93
N ASN A 33 -0.42 -8.25 -9.81
CA ASN A 33 -1.03 -9.14 -8.83
C ASN A 33 -0.55 -10.60 -9.02
N ALA A 34 -0.39 -11.05 -10.27
CA ALA A 34 0.06 -12.40 -10.58
C ALA A 34 1.50 -12.64 -10.11
N SER A 35 2.40 -11.69 -10.34
CA SER A 35 3.79 -11.76 -9.89
C SER A 35 3.89 -11.80 -8.36
N MET A 36 3.09 -10.97 -7.66
CA MET A 36 3.04 -11.01 -6.19
C MET A 36 2.49 -12.33 -5.65
N GLN A 37 1.44 -12.90 -6.27
CA GLN A 37 0.94 -14.21 -5.87
C GLN A 37 1.99 -15.31 -6.05
N LYS A 38 2.75 -15.29 -7.15
CA LYS A 38 3.88 -16.20 -7.37
C LYS A 38 4.94 -16.02 -6.28
N PHE A 39 5.23 -14.77 -5.90
CA PHE A 39 6.20 -14.45 -4.85
C PHE A 39 5.77 -14.98 -3.48
N VAL A 40 4.55 -14.67 -3.02
CA VAL A 40 4.06 -15.08 -1.69
C VAL A 40 3.94 -16.61 -1.57
N LYS A 41 3.55 -17.30 -2.65
CA LYS A 41 3.50 -18.76 -2.69
C LYS A 41 4.89 -19.41 -2.52
N ARG A 42 5.99 -18.71 -2.81
CA ARG A 42 7.34 -19.28 -2.76
C ARG A 42 7.87 -19.52 -1.33
N LYS A 43 7.21 -19.03 -0.26
CA LYS A 43 7.50 -19.20 1.19
C LYS A 43 8.93 -18.93 1.71
N ALA A 44 9.97 -19.09 0.90
CA ALA A 44 11.37 -18.85 1.21
C ALA A 44 12.06 -18.31 -0.05
N VAL A 45 12.29 -17.00 -0.08
CA VAL A 45 13.23 -16.43 -1.04
C VAL A 45 14.61 -16.86 -0.56
N LYS A 46 15.17 -17.94 -1.14
CA LYS A 46 16.60 -18.21 -0.96
C LYS A 46 17.34 -16.92 -1.37
N LYS A 47 18.37 -16.50 -0.63
CA LYS A 47 19.09 -15.23 -0.86
C LYS A 47 19.54 -15.00 -2.32
N ASN A 48 19.62 -16.07 -3.12
CA ASN A 48 20.03 -16.07 -4.53
C ASN A 48 18.94 -16.55 -5.51
N ALA A 49 17.69 -16.70 -5.07
CA ALA A 49 16.60 -17.09 -5.97
C ALA A 49 16.18 -15.89 -6.82
N GLN A 50 16.11 -16.09 -8.14
CA GLN A 50 15.54 -15.08 -9.04
C GLN A 50 14.09 -14.77 -8.62
N LEU A 51 13.80 -13.48 -8.52
CA LEU A 51 12.45 -12.99 -8.28
C LEU A 51 11.55 -13.34 -9.48
N PRO A 52 10.23 -13.51 -9.27
CA PRO A 52 9.30 -13.64 -10.39
C PRO A 52 9.37 -12.40 -11.29
N ASP A 53 9.11 -12.59 -12.59
CA ASP A 53 9.04 -11.48 -13.54
C ASP A 53 8.05 -10.41 -13.07
N GLY A 54 8.45 -9.14 -13.21
CA GLY A 54 7.67 -8.00 -12.69
C GLY A 54 7.72 -7.82 -11.18
N CYS A 55 8.62 -8.53 -10.47
CA CYS A 55 8.98 -8.24 -9.08
C CYS A 55 10.41 -7.70 -8.99
N ARG A 56 10.63 -6.74 -8.10
CA ARG A 56 11.95 -6.14 -7.83
C ARG A 56 12.15 -5.87 -6.35
N VAL A 57 13.41 -5.79 -5.93
CA VAL A 57 13.76 -5.32 -4.60
C VAL A 57 13.73 -3.80 -4.58
N LEU A 58 13.05 -3.24 -3.57
CA LEU A 58 13.04 -1.82 -3.33
C LEU A 58 14.34 -1.41 -2.63
N GLU A 59 15.26 -0.76 -3.33
CA GLU A 59 16.57 -0.36 -2.81
C GLU A 59 16.50 0.69 -1.70
N ARG A 60 15.45 1.51 -1.70
CA ARG A 60 15.24 2.59 -0.74
C ARG A 60 13.85 2.51 -0.15
N LYS A 61 13.70 2.85 1.13
CA LYS A 61 12.38 2.96 1.75
C LYS A 61 11.49 3.94 0.96
N ARG A 62 10.21 3.62 0.81
CA ARG A 62 9.24 4.52 0.15
C ARG A 62 7.97 4.64 0.96
N LYS A 63 7.50 5.89 1.12
CA LYS A 63 6.17 6.19 1.63
C LYS A 63 5.14 5.86 0.54
N VAL A 64 4.10 5.15 0.93
CA VAL A 64 3.02 4.72 0.05
C VAL A 64 1.69 4.78 0.78
N GLU A 65 0.63 4.83 0.00
CA GLU A 65 -0.74 4.76 0.48
C GLU A 65 -1.32 3.37 0.22
N VAL A 66 -2.04 2.79 1.17
CA VAL A 66 -2.69 1.49 0.96
C VAL A 66 -4.01 1.70 0.22
N LEU A 67 -4.04 1.36 -1.08
CA LEU A 67 -5.25 1.41 -1.88
C LEU A 67 -6.20 0.24 -1.60
N LYS A 68 -5.64 -0.97 -1.49
CA LYS A 68 -6.46 -2.18 -1.31
C LYS A 68 -5.76 -3.23 -0.48
N ASN A 69 -6.46 -3.71 0.54
CA ASN A 69 -5.99 -4.80 1.40
C ASN A 69 -6.57 -6.14 0.93
N PHE A 70 -5.73 -7.17 0.79
CA PHE A 70 -6.17 -8.54 0.51
C PHE A 70 -5.94 -9.42 1.77
N PRO A 71 -6.89 -9.45 2.72
CA PRO A 71 -6.74 -10.13 4.02
C PRO A 71 -6.26 -11.58 3.90
N SER A 72 -6.88 -12.36 3.02
CA SER A 72 -6.58 -13.78 2.80
C SER A 72 -5.31 -14.08 2.01
N LYS A 73 -4.65 -13.05 1.44
CA LYS A 73 -3.54 -13.27 0.49
C LYS A 73 -2.16 -12.85 1.01
N GLY A 74 -2.08 -12.19 2.17
CA GLY A 74 -0.80 -11.79 2.79
C GLY A 74 -0.09 -10.59 2.13
N TYR A 75 -0.70 -9.94 1.13
CA TYR A 75 -0.16 -8.76 0.47
C TYR A 75 -1.24 -7.68 0.29
N VAL A 76 -0.82 -6.48 -0.12
CA VAL A 76 -1.68 -5.33 -0.37
C VAL A 76 -1.31 -4.65 -1.69
N LEU A 77 -2.23 -3.87 -2.24
CA LEU A 77 -1.97 -2.90 -3.30
C LEU A 77 -1.72 -1.55 -2.65
N VAL A 78 -0.61 -0.93 -3.03
CA VAL A 78 -0.20 0.39 -2.56
C VAL A 78 0.05 1.32 -3.73
N GLU A 79 -0.07 2.61 -3.48
CA GLU A 79 0.25 3.68 -4.43
C GLU A 79 1.38 4.53 -3.87
N THR A 80 2.41 4.76 -4.68
CA THR A 80 3.47 5.69 -4.31
C THR A 80 3.01 7.13 -4.50
N LYS A 81 3.72 8.09 -3.90
CA LYS A 81 3.46 9.52 -4.12
C LYS A 81 3.55 9.97 -5.59
N LEU A 82 4.19 9.18 -6.44
CA LEU A 82 4.32 9.46 -7.87
C LEU A 82 3.18 8.83 -8.71
N GLY A 83 2.23 8.14 -8.07
CA GLY A 83 1.12 7.45 -8.75
C GLY A 83 1.42 5.99 -9.16
N ASP A 84 2.64 5.49 -8.89
CA ASP A 84 2.96 4.09 -9.20
C ASP A 84 2.15 3.14 -8.30
N LYS A 85 1.41 2.21 -8.91
CA LYS A 85 0.68 1.16 -8.20
C LYS A 85 1.52 -0.10 -8.11
N LEU A 86 1.76 -0.55 -6.88
CA LEU A 86 2.62 -1.68 -6.57
C LEU A 86 1.91 -2.65 -5.64
N PHE A 87 2.20 -3.94 -5.80
CA PHE A 87 1.82 -4.97 -4.85
C PHE A 87 2.97 -5.22 -3.89
N VAL A 88 2.69 -5.30 -2.59
CA VAL A 88 3.70 -5.48 -1.54
C VAL A 88 3.20 -6.42 -0.44
N SER A 89 4.08 -7.27 0.09
CA SER A 89 3.75 -8.12 1.25
C SER A 89 3.38 -7.25 2.46
N LYS A 90 2.40 -7.67 3.26
CA LYS A 90 2.00 -6.95 4.47
C LYS A 90 3.15 -6.79 5.47
N GLU A 91 3.99 -7.80 5.58
CA GLU A 91 5.15 -7.83 6.48
C GLU A 91 6.26 -6.86 6.07
N ALA A 92 6.21 -6.35 4.83
CA ALA A 92 7.16 -5.37 4.33
C ALA A 92 6.76 -3.92 4.67
N LEU A 93 5.55 -3.71 5.20
CA LEU A 93 5.05 -2.41 5.61
C LEU A 93 5.35 -2.12 7.08
N SER A 94 5.77 -0.90 7.35
CA SER A 94 5.81 -0.32 8.70
C SER A 94 4.90 0.90 8.77
N ARG A 95 4.21 1.06 9.89
CA ARG A 95 3.54 2.31 10.27
C ARG A 95 4.54 3.27 10.90
#